data_AF-A0A8G1EFK2-F1
#
_entry.id   AF-A0A8G1EFK2-F1
#
_cell.length_a   1.000
_cell.length_b   1.000
_cell.length_c   1.000
_cell.angle_alpha   90.00
_cell.angle_beta   90.00
_cell.angle_gamma   90.00
#
_symmetry.space_group_name_H-M   'P 1'
#
loop_
_entity.id
_entity.type
_entity.pdbx_description
1 polymer ?
#
loop_
_entity_poly.entity_id
_entity_poly.type
_entity_poly.pdbx_seq_one_letter_code
_entity_poly.pdbx_strand_id
1 'polypeptide(L)'
;MAAGHPDRDRRIDWEAAKTRCLSVLRQRAERGEAGLSNAEIRQFTRLDRYQVVRLMKELQREDPAVVREGVGKGSRYRYHG
;
A
#
# COMPACT_ATOMS: atom_id res chain seq x y z
N MET A 1 -14.76 -14.59 -27.71
CA MET A 1 -14.86 -14.66 -26.24
C MET A 1 -13.45 -14.57 -25.69
N ALA A 2 -13.02 -13.41 -25.21
CA ALA A 2 -11.65 -13.23 -24.72
C ALA A 2 -11.57 -13.78 -23.29
N ALA A 3 -10.91 -14.92 -23.11
CA ALA A 3 -10.51 -15.39 -21.80
C ALA A 3 -9.43 -14.42 -21.28
N GLY A 4 -9.84 -13.38 -20.56
CA GLY A 4 -8.93 -12.54 -19.80
C GLY A 4 -8.18 -13.43 -18.83
N HIS A 5 -6.86 -13.55 -19.02
CA HIS A 5 -6.02 -14.37 -18.17
C HIS A 5 -6.16 -13.89 -16.71
N PRO A 6 -6.63 -14.73 -15.78
CA PRO A 6 -6.85 -14.34 -14.38
C PRO A 6 -5.56 -13.88 -13.69
N ASP A 7 -4.40 -14.27 -14.22
CA ASP A 7 -3.10 -13.83 -13.73
C ASP A 7 -2.79 -12.36 -14.10
N ARG A 8 -3.13 -11.96 -15.33
CA ARG A 8 -2.93 -10.57 -15.81
C ARG A 8 -3.83 -9.60 -15.07
N ASP A 9 -5.08 -9.99 -14.85
CA ASP A 9 -6.06 -9.20 -14.11
C ASP A 9 -5.58 -8.95 -12.67
N ARG A 10 -5.17 -10.01 -11.97
CA ARG A 10 -4.60 -9.94 -10.62
C ARG A 10 -3.36 -9.06 -10.53
N ARG A 11 -2.49 -9.09 -11.55
CA ARG A 11 -1.29 -8.26 -11.59
C ARG A 11 -1.63 -6.78 -11.76
N ILE A 12 -2.61 -6.47 -12.61
CA ILE A 12 -3.09 -5.09 -12.79
C ILE A 12 -3.73 -4.58 -11.49
N ASP A 13 -4.57 -5.38 -10.83
CA ASP A 13 -5.14 -5.05 -9.51
C ASP A 13 -4.05 -4.79 -8.47
N TRP A 14 -2.97 -5.58 -8.50
CA TRP A 14 -1.85 -5.41 -7.57
C TRP A 14 -1.09 -4.10 -7.78
N GLU A 15 -0.75 -3.78 -9.04
CA GLU A 15 -0.06 -2.54 -9.36
C GLU A 15 -0.95 -1.33 -9.05
N ALA A 16 -2.25 -1.40 -9.37
CA ALA A 16 -3.22 -0.37 -9.01
C ALA A 16 -3.32 -0.16 -7.50
N ALA A 17 -3.30 -1.25 -6.70
CA ALA A 17 -3.30 -1.17 -5.24
C ALA A 17 -2.02 -0.49 -4.71
N LYS A 18 -0.85 -0.79 -5.27
CA LYS A 18 0.42 -0.13 -4.91
C LYS A 18 0.36 1.36 -5.19
N THR A 19 -0.03 1.75 -6.41
CA THR A 19 -0.18 3.16 -6.80
C THR A 19 -1.14 3.89 -5.88
N ARG A 20 -2.29 3.28 -5.57
CA ARG A 20 -3.27 3.87 -4.66
C ARG A 20 -2.72 4.07 -3.25
N CYS A 21 -2.02 3.09 -2.70
CA CYS A 21 -1.38 3.22 -1.38
C CYS A 21 -0.36 4.36 -1.37
N LEU A 22 0.49 4.42 -2.41
CA LEU A 22 1.51 5.46 -2.52
C LEU A 22 0.90 6.86 -2.63
N SER A 23 -0.12 7.05 -3.47
CA SER A 23 -0.81 8.34 -3.61
C SER A 23 -1.43 8.80 -2.29
N VAL A 24 -2.03 7.91 -1.51
CA VAL A 24 -2.60 8.25 -0.20
C VAL A 24 -1.50 8.60 0.80
N LEU A 25 -0.39 7.85 0.82
CA LEU A 25 0.75 8.15 1.69
C LEU A 25 1.35 9.52 1.38
N ARG A 26 1.53 9.87 0.09
CA ARG A 26 2.02 11.18 -0.34
C ARG A 26 1.07 12.29 0.07
N GLN A 27 -0.23 12.16 -0.23
CA GLN A 27 -1.23 13.16 0.18
C GLN A 27 -1.24 13.39 1.70
N ARG A 28 -1.10 12.34 2.50
CA ARG A 28 -1.02 12.49 3.95
C ARG A 28 0.26 13.16 4.41
N ALA A 29 1.40 12.85 3.78
CA ALA A 29 2.65 13.53 4.06
C ALA A 29 2.58 15.03 3.71
N GLU A 30 2.03 15.37 2.55
CA GLU A 30 1.80 16.76 2.13
C GLU A 30 0.89 17.54 3.10
N ARG A 31 -0.06 16.85 3.73
CA ARG A 31 -0.99 17.41 4.72
C ARG A 31 -0.44 17.39 6.15
N GLY A 32 0.74 16.82 6.39
CA GLY A 32 1.30 16.63 7.72
C GLY A 32 0.52 15.63 8.60
N GLU A 33 -0.29 14.78 7.97
CA GLU A 33 -1.12 13.80 8.67
C GLU A 33 -0.30 12.57 9.13
N ALA A 34 -0.93 11.76 9.98
CA ALA A 34 -0.36 10.48 10.37
C ALA A 34 -0.33 9.51 9.18
N GLY A 35 0.72 8.69 9.14
CA GLY A 35 0.85 7.61 8.16
C GLY A 35 -0.31 6.59 8.17
N LEU A 36 -0.30 5.66 7.22
CA LEU A 36 -1.32 4.62 7.09
C LEU A 36 -1.00 3.39 7.93
N SER A 37 -2.00 2.91 8.66
CA SER A 37 -1.95 1.62 9.34
C SER A 37 -2.35 0.49 8.39
N ASN A 38 -1.90 -0.75 8.65
CA ASN A 38 -2.34 -1.93 7.88
C ASN A 38 -3.88 -2.06 7.82
N ALA A 39 -4.57 -1.70 8.90
CA ALA A 39 -6.04 -1.73 8.95
C ALA A 39 -6.67 -0.72 7.97
N GLU A 40 -6.12 0.49 7.87
CA GLU A 40 -6.59 1.52 6.93
C GLU A 40 -6.35 1.10 5.49
N ILE A 41 -5.17 0.53 5.20
CA ILE A 41 -4.84 0.02 3.86
C ILE A 41 -5.86 -1.02 3.41
N ARG A 42 -6.25 -1.95 4.30
CA ARG A 42 -7.28 -2.97 3.99
C ARG A 42 -8.64 -2.37 3.65
N GLN A 43 -9.03 -1.25 4.27
CA GLN A 43 -10.35 -0.64 4.05
C GLN A 43 -10.51 -0.15 2.60
N PHE A 44 -9.46 0.41 1.99
CA PHE A 44 -9.56 0.96 0.64
C PHE A 44 -9.01 0.03 -0.45
N THR A 45 -8.11 -0.91 -0.13
CA THR A 45 -7.55 -1.86 -1.11
C THR A 45 -8.33 -3.16 -1.23
N ARG A 46 -9.24 -3.46 -0.28
CA ARG A 46 -9.95 -4.76 -0.16
C ARG A 46 -9.01 -5.98 -0.03
N LEU A 47 -7.73 -5.74 0.28
CA LEU A 47 -6.74 -6.79 0.48
C LEU A 47 -6.84 -7.40 1.88
N ASP A 48 -6.37 -8.64 2.00
CA ASP A 48 -6.23 -9.29 3.29
C ASP A 48 -4.95 -8.83 4.03
N ARG A 49 -4.79 -9.26 5.29
CA ARG A 49 -3.63 -8.89 6.12
C ARG A 49 -2.29 -9.26 5.48
N TYR A 50 -2.20 -10.43 4.85
CA TYR A 50 -0.97 -10.94 4.25
C TYR A 50 -0.66 -10.24 2.94
N GLN A 51 -1.69 -10.00 2.12
CA GLN A 51 -1.58 -9.17 0.93
C GLN A 51 -1.11 -7.76 1.26
N VAL A 52 -1.67 -7.09 2.26
CA VAL A 52 -1.20 -5.73 2.63
C VAL A 52 0.26 -5.73 3.06
N VAL A 53 0.69 -6.70 3.87
CA VAL A 53 2.09 -6.79 4.30
C VAL A 53 3.02 -7.02 3.11
N ARG A 54 2.63 -7.88 2.15
CA ARG A 54 3.40 -8.11 0.93
C ARG A 54 3.45 -6.84 0.07
N LEU A 55 2.32 -6.20 -0.14
CA LEU A 55 2.19 -4.97 -0.93
C LEU A 55 3.09 -3.87 -0.38
N MET A 56 3.08 -3.65 0.93
CA MET A 56 3.93 -2.64 1.55
C MET A 56 5.41 -3.00 1.46
N LYS A 57 5.80 -4.27 1.60
CA LYS A 57 7.19 -4.67 1.40
C LYS A 57 7.68 -4.41 -0.02
N GLU A 58 6.86 -4.70 -1.03
CA GLU A 58 7.19 -4.37 -2.42
C GLU A 58 7.28 -2.87 -2.62
N LEU A 59 6.31 -2.11 -2.10
CA LEU A 59 6.30 -0.65 -2.21
C LEU A 59 7.53 -0.02 -1.55
N GLN A 60 7.98 -0.50 -0.39
CA GLN A 60 9.20 -0.01 0.27
C GLN A 60 10.48 -0.35 -0.51
N ARG A 61 10.46 -1.45 -1.28
CA ARG A 61 11.58 -1.84 -2.15
C ARG A 61 11.64 -0.96 -3.39
N GLU A 62 10.48 -0.56 -3.92
CA GLU A 62 10.36 0.28 -5.11
C GLU A 62 10.55 1.77 -4.78
N ASP A 63 10.02 2.24 -3.66
CA ASP A 63 10.06 3.62 -3.20
C ASP A 63 10.57 3.68 -1.74
N PRO A 64 11.89 3.88 -1.53
CA PRO A 64 12.51 3.88 -0.21
C PRO A 64 12.06 5.05 0.69
N ALA A 65 11.32 6.04 0.15
CA ALA A 65 10.71 7.09 0.96
C ALA A 65 9.54 6.58 1.82
N VAL A 66 9.00 5.39 1.52
CA VAL A 66 7.97 4.75 2.34
C VAL A 66 8.63 4.07 3.55
N VAL A 67 8.53 4.68 4.72
CA VAL A 67 9.11 4.17 5.95
C VAL A 67 8.02 3.66 6.88
N ARG A 68 8.28 2.51 7.52
CA ARG A 68 7.42 2.00 8.57
C ARG A 68 7.88 2.56 9.92
N GLU A 69 7.04 3.34 10.56
CA GLU A 69 7.26 3.90 11.88
C GLU A 69 6.46 3.12 12.94
N GLY A 70 7.06 2.92 14.11
CA GLY A 70 6.42 2.27 15.26
C GLY A 70 6.47 0.73 15.26
N VAL A 71 6.04 0.16 16.40
CA VAL A 71 6.10 -1.28 16.69
C VAL A 71 4.72 -1.86 16.96
N GLY A 72 4.53 -3.14 16.59
CA GLY A 72 3.31 -3.89 16.87
C GLY A 72 2.04 -3.25 16.26
N LYS A 73 0.95 -3.23 17.03
CA LYS A 73 -0.38 -2.74 16.61
C LYS A 73 -0.40 -1.26 16.23
N GLY A 74 0.60 -0.48 16.67
CA GLY A 74 0.74 0.94 16.38
C GLY A 74 1.56 1.26 15.14
N SER A 75 2.07 0.25 14.40
CA SER A 75 2.91 0.52 13.24
C SER A 75 2.15 1.22 12.13
N ARG A 76 2.73 2.30 11.60
CA ARG A 76 2.19 3.08 10.48
C ARG A 76 3.24 3.24 9.40
N TYR A 77 2.80 3.36 8.17
CA TYR A 77 3.66 3.68 7.04
C TYR A 77 3.54 5.16 6.73
N ARG A 78 4.66 5.86 6.64
CA ARG A 78 4.74 7.28 6.30
C ARG A 78 5.59 7.46 5.04
N TYR A 79 5.26 8.47 4.26
CA TYR A 79 6.09 8.91 3.15
C TYR A 79 6.98 10.06 3.62
N HIS A 80 8.29 9.94 3.37
CA HIS A 80 9.28 10.97 3.63
C HIS A 80 9.86 11.45 2.29
N GLY A 81 9.26 12.50 1.72
CA GLY A 81 9.70 13.12 0.48
C GLY A 81 9.27 14.57 0.40
#